data_AF-A0A9D5NXU3-F1
#
_entry.id   AF-A0A9D5NXU3-F1
#
_cell.length_a   1.000
_cell.length_b   1.000
_cell.length_c   1.000
_cell.angle_alpha   90.00
_cell.angle_beta   90.00
_cell.angle_gamma   90.00
#
_symmetry.space_group_name_H-M   'P 1'
#
loop_
_entity.id
_entity.type
_entity.pdbx_description
1 polymer ?
#
loop_
_entity_poly.entity_id
_entity_poly.type
_entity_poly.pdbx_seq_one_letter_code
_entity_poly.pdbx_strand_id
1 'polypeptide(L)'
;MQQHIYYTKYALQFADMQIPELVNIFNSQVQSRGWSSMRAYHDQALLDEFHRRGIDITAVSDGKTTSFAHPVRYDLPDNKLITIG
;
A
#
# COMPACT_ATOMS: atom_id res chain seq x y z
N MET A 1 -9.06 4.61 -19.53
CA MET A 1 -8.30 5.62 -18.75
C MET A 1 -6.83 5.31 -18.92
N GLN A 2 -6.01 6.24 -19.41
CA GLN A 2 -4.56 6.06 -19.42
C GLN A 2 -4.08 5.98 -17.96
N GLN A 3 -3.43 4.88 -17.58
CA GLN A 3 -2.74 4.82 -16.29
C GLN A 3 -1.57 5.82 -16.33
N HIS A 4 -1.42 6.60 -15.26
CA HIS A 4 -0.36 7.60 -15.16
C HIS A 4 1.01 6.91 -15.11
N ILE A 5 2.04 7.48 -15.78
CA ILE A 5 3.37 6.85 -15.89
C ILE A 5 3.98 6.46 -14.53
N TYR A 6 3.74 7.27 -13.49
CA TYR A 6 4.19 6.97 -12.13
C TYR A 6 3.47 5.76 -11.52
N TYR A 7 2.16 5.62 -11.73
CA TYR A 7 1.43 4.44 -11.26
C TYR A 7 1.99 3.17 -11.90
N THR A 8 2.13 3.15 -13.23
CA THR A 8 2.64 1.97 -13.94
C THR A 8 4.05 1.60 -13.48
N LYS A 9 4.91 2.59 -13.24
CA LYS A 9 6.26 2.37 -12.68
C LYS A 9 6.19 1.65 -11.33
N TYR A 10 5.37 2.15 -10.40
CA TYR A 10 5.27 1.56 -9.06
C TYR A 10 4.58 0.19 -9.07
N ALA A 11 3.53 0.01 -9.87
CA ALA A 11 2.84 -1.27 -10.01
C ALA A 11 3.79 -2.37 -10.51
N LEU A 12 4.62 -2.07 -11.52
CA LEU A 12 5.65 -3.01 -11.99
C LEU A 12 6.68 -3.31 -10.89
N GLN A 13 7.16 -2.28 -10.20
CA GLN A 13 8.12 -2.45 -9.10
C GLN A 13 7.56 -3.31 -7.96
N PHE A 14 6.30 -3.09 -7.56
CA PHE A 14 5.67 -3.81 -6.46
C PHE A 14 5.27 -5.24 -6.83
N ALA A 15 4.97 -5.51 -8.10
CA ALA A 15 4.69 -6.86 -8.58
C ALA A 15 5.87 -7.83 -8.33
N ASP A 16 7.10 -7.33 -8.38
CA ASP A 16 8.33 -8.12 -8.18
C ASP A 16 8.75 -8.26 -6.69
N MET A 17 8.12 -7.52 -5.77
CA MET A 17 8.46 -7.51 -4.34
C MET A 17 7.76 -8.60 -3.55
N GLN A 18 8.36 -9.04 -2.44
CA GLN A 18 7.73 -9.93 -1.46
C GLN A 18 6.85 -9.14 -0.48
N ILE A 19 5.89 -9.82 0.16
CA ILE A 19 4.93 -9.20 1.10
C ILE A 19 5.64 -8.42 2.23
N PRO A 20 6.71 -8.92 2.88
CA PRO A 20 7.42 -8.16 3.91
C PRO A 20 8.04 -6.86 3.37
N GLU A 21 8.49 -6.84 2.12
CA GLU A 21 9.05 -5.64 1.47
C GLU A 21 7.94 -4.61 1.21
N LEU A 22 6.78 -5.05 0.73
CA LEU A 22 5.61 -4.17 0.55
C LEU A 22 5.13 -3.57 1.88
N VAL A 23 5.14 -4.35 2.96
CA VAL A 23 4.83 -3.85 4.31
C VAL A 23 5.84 -2.80 4.76
N ASN A 24 7.15 -3.02 4.51
CA ASN A 24 8.17 -2.02 4.82
C ASN A 24 7.98 -0.72 4.02
N ILE A 25 7.62 -0.83 2.73
CA ILE A 25 7.28 0.32 1.89
C ILE A 25 6.08 1.08 2.49
N PHE A 26 4.99 0.39 2.86
CA PHE A 26 3.83 1.02 3.50
C PHE A 26 4.24 1.77 4.77
N ASN A 27 5.01 1.10 5.65
CA ASN A 27 5.44 1.65 6.93
C ASN A 27 6.36 2.88 6.76
N SER A 28 7.11 2.97 5.66
CA SER A 28 7.89 4.16 5.33
C SER A 28 7.03 5.39 4.98
N GLN A 29 5.77 5.20 4.58
CA GLN A 29 4.83 6.27 4.24
C GLN A 29 4.01 6.77 5.42
N VAL A 30 4.04 6.05 6.55
CA VAL A 30 3.32 6.39 7.77
C VAL A 30 3.79 7.73 8.32
N GLN A 31 2.83 8.59 8.68
CA GLN A 31 3.08 9.95 9.20
C GLN A 31 3.90 10.87 8.28
N SER A 32 4.12 10.46 7.02
CA SER A 32 4.75 11.34 6.03
C SER A 32 3.88 12.58 5.81
N ARG A 33 4.47 13.76 6.00
CA ARG A 33 3.77 15.06 5.85
C ARG A 33 3.74 15.56 4.40
N GLY A 34 4.41 14.85 3.49
CA GLY A 34 4.53 15.24 2.09
C GLY A 34 3.30 14.84 1.27
N TRP A 35 2.54 15.82 0.79
CA TRP A 35 1.42 15.60 -0.11
C TRP A 35 1.85 15.90 -1.55
N SER A 36 2.12 14.86 -2.35
CA SER A 36 2.46 14.99 -3.77
C SER A 36 1.67 14.02 -4.63
N SER A 37 1.43 14.37 -5.89
CA SER A 37 0.77 13.45 -6.85
C SER A 37 1.56 12.15 -7.03
N MET A 38 2.89 12.21 -6.97
CA MET A 38 3.74 11.03 -7.03
C MET A 38 3.47 10.08 -5.86
N ARG A 39 3.29 10.62 -4.64
CA ARG A 39 2.89 9.84 -3.47
C ARG A 39 1.50 9.21 -3.66
N ALA A 40 0.54 9.95 -4.20
CA ALA A 40 -0.80 9.41 -4.47
C ALA A 40 -0.75 8.19 -5.41
N TYR A 41 0.04 8.25 -6.49
CA TYR A 41 0.21 7.11 -7.41
C TYR A 41 1.00 5.95 -6.79
N HIS A 42 2.01 6.26 -5.97
CA HIS A 42 2.75 5.25 -5.21
C HIS A 42 1.83 4.49 -4.26
N ASP A 43 1.08 5.20 -3.43
CA ASP A 43 0.20 4.62 -2.42
C ASP A 43 -0.93 3.82 -3.06
N GLN A 44 -1.50 4.33 -4.15
CA GLN A 44 -2.53 3.61 -4.91
C GLN A 44 -1.97 2.29 -5.48
N ALA A 45 -0.81 2.31 -6.14
CA ALA A 45 -0.20 1.10 -6.70
C ALA A 45 0.13 0.07 -5.61
N LEU A 46 0.51 0.52 -4.42
CA LEU A 46 0.80 -0.35 -3.28
C LEU A 46 -0.46 -1.06 -2.76
N LEU A 47 -1.56 -0.31 -2.59
CA LEU A 47 -2.84 -0.89 -2.17
C LEU A 47 -3.42 -1.82 -3.22
N ASP A 48 -3.35 -1.44 -4.49
CA ASP A 48 -3.79 -2.28 -5.60
C ASP A 48 -2.99 -3.59 -5.65
N GLU A 49 -1.68 -3.55 -5.34
CA GLU A 49 -0.86 -4.76 -5.25
C GLU A 49 -1.23 -5.64 -4.07
N PHE A 50 -1.49 -5.09 -2.87
CA PHE A 50 -2.02 -5.87 -1.75
C PHE A 50 -3.36 -6.52 -2.11
N HIS A 51 -4.28 -5.77 -2.72
CA HIS A 51 -5.58 -6.26 -3.15
C HIS A 51 -5.46 -7.34 -4.23
N ARG A 52 -4.56 -7.16 -5.20
CA ARG A 52 -4.27 -8.15 -6.26
C ARG A 52 -3.75 -9.47 -5.70
N ARG A 53 -3.02 -9.42 -4.58
CA ARG A 53 -2.55 -10.60 -3.83
C ARG A 53 -3.63 -11.20 -2.91
N GLY A 54 -4.83 -10.64 -2.90
CA GLY A 54 -5.94 -11.08 -2.05
C GLY A 54 -5.76 -10.74 -0.57
N ILE A 55 -4.84 -9.83 -0.24
CA ILE A 55 -4.59 -9.41 1.14
C ILE A 55 -5.71 -8.47 1.57
N ASP A 56 -6.31 -8.75 2.72
CA ASP A 56 -7.29 -7.86 3.32
C ASP A 56 -6.61 -6.60 3.86
N ILE A 57 -7.02 -5.45 3.32
CA ILE A 57 -6.49 -4.12 3.64
C ILE A 57 -7.49 -3.25 4.41
N THR A 58 -8.59 -3.81 4.93
CA THR A 58 -9.64 -3.01 5.61
C THR A 58 -9.13 -2.29 6.86
N ALA A 59 -8.01 -2.73 7.43
CA ALA A 59 -7.35 -2.05 8.54
C ALA A 59 -6.81 -0.65 8.17
N VAL A 60 -6.54 -0.39 6.88
CA VAL A 60 -5.96 0.87 6.41
C VAL A 60 -6.75 1.54 5.28
N SER A 61 -7.71 0.85 4.68
CA SER A 61 -8.53 1.42 3.59
C SER A 61 -9.98 0.97 3.70
N ASP A 62 -10.91 1.92 3.59
CA ASP A 62 -12.35 1.66 3.48
C ASP A 62 -12.85 1.62 2.03
N GLY A 63 -11.92 1.63 1.07
CA GLY A 63 -12.21 1.71 -0.37
C GLY A 63 -12.52 3.13 -0.87
N LYS A 64 -12.58 4.13 0.02
CA LYS A 64 -12.72 5.55 -0.35
C LYS A 64 -11.52 6.38 0.10
N THR A 65 -10.97 6.03 1.26
CA THR A 65 -9.88 6.73 1.93
C THR A 65 -8.85 5.73 2.41
N THR A 66 -7.59 6.17 2.45
CA THR A 66 -6.48 5.37 2.97
C THR A 66 -5.88 6.07 4.17
N SER A 67 -5.71 5.33 5.26
CA SER A 67 -5.09 5.77 6.49
C SER A 67 -3.63 5.34 6.53
N PHE A 68 -2.74 6.32 6.68
CA PHE A 68 -1.31 6.13 6.98
C PHE A 68 -0.97 6.64 8.39
N ALA A 69 -1.92 6.49 9.32
CA ALA A 69 -1.75 6.95 10.70
C ALA A 69 -0.79 6.06 11.50
N HIS A 70 -0.81 4.76 11.21
CA HIS A 70 -0.15 3.71 11.98
C HIS A 70 0.59 2.76 11.03
N PRO A 71 1.78 2.23 11.40
CA PRO A 71 2.38 1.14 10.67
C PRO A 71 1.49 -0.12 10.70
N VAL A 72 1.78 -1.05 9.80
CA VAL A 72 1.09 -2.34 9.70
C VAL A 72 2.05 -3.51 9.81
N ARG A 73 1.53 -4.66 10.22
CA ARG A 73 2.13 -5.97 9.97
C ARG A 73 1.22 -6.78 9.07
N TYR A 74 1.82 -7.70 8.33
CA TYR A 74 1.09 -8.74 7.64
C TYR A 74 0.80 -9.91 8.59
N ASP A 75 -0.45 -10.37 8.56
CA ASP A 75 -0.94 -11.51 9.32
C ASP A 75 -1.19 -12.68 8.37
N LEU A 76 -0.22 -13.59 8.31
CA LEU A 76 -0.23 -14.73 7.40
C LEU A 76 -1.46 -15.65 7.56
N PRO A 77 -1.93 -15.99 8.79
CA PRO A 77 -3.06 -16.90 8.96
C PRO A 77 -4.37 -16.37 8.36
N ASP A 78 -4.63 -15.08 8.54
CA ASP A 78 -5.87 -14.43 8.08
C ASP A 78 -5.69 -13.68 6.74
N ASN A 79 -4.49 -13.74 6.15
CA ASN A 79 -4.11 -13.03 4.93
C ASN A 79 -4.51 -11.54 4.95
N LYS A 80 -4.18 -10.83 6.03
CA LYS A 80 -4.63 -9.44 6.25
C LYS A 80 -3.53 -8.52 6.77
N LEU A 81 -3.70 -7.22 6.56
CA LEU A 81 -2.92 -6.19 7.24
C LEU A 81 -3.56 -5.86 8.59
N ILE A 82 -2.71 -5.66 9.60
CA ILE A 82 -3.13 -5.25 10.94
C ILE A 82 -2.31 -4.03 11.33
N THR A 83 -2.99 -2.95 11.72
CA THR A 83 -2.35 -1.73 12.23
C THR A 83 -1.63 -2.01 13.55
N ILE A 84 -0.48 -1.39 13.71
CA ILE A 84 0.37 -1.42 14.88
C ILE A 84 0.55 0.05 15.29
N GLY A 85 0.15 0.44 16.49
CA GLY A 85 0.66 1.66 17.15
C GLY A 85 0.28 3.00 16.54
#